data_AF-A0A7W1HU01-F1
#
_entry.id   AF-A0A7W1HU01-F1
#
_cell.length_a   1.000
_cell.length_b   1.000
_cell.length_c   1.000
_cell.angle_alpha   90.00
_cell.angle_beta   90.00
_cell.angle_gamma   90.00
#
_symmetry.space_group_name_H-M   'P 1'
#
loop_
_entity.id
_entity.type
_entity.pdbx_description
1 polymer ?
#
loop_
_entity_poly.entity_id
_entity_poly.type
_entity_poly.pdbx_seq_one_letter_code
_entity_poly.pdbx_strand_id
1 'polypeptide(L)'
;MKKSTEFCLIVEGNYLSIEEANHALIDPFIEEYVEENGKFRIHNFDDIQVTSGISLGDLEIEMIDDGVFEISCKSSPLILTERKAEKLAETLRRQAMFDEITVESLE
;
A
#
# COMPACT_ATOMS: atom_id res chain seq x y z
N MET A 1 -6.21 4.14 -28.23
CA MET A 1 -6.86 4.23 -26.91
C MET A 1 -5.91 3.59 -25.92
N LYS A 2 -5.24 4.37 -25.06
CA LYS A 2 -4.44 3.76 -23.97
C LYS A 2 -5.45 3.20 -22.98
N LYS A 3 -5.59 1.87 -22.89
CA LYS A 3 -6.14 1.27 -21.67
C LYS A 3 -5.24 1.78 -20.55
N SER A 4 -5.79 2.53 -19.61
CA SER A 4 -5.08 2.81 -18.37
C SER A 4 -4.95 1.46 -17.68
N THR A 5 -3.79 0.81 -17.84
CA THR A 5 -3.49 -0.42 -17.13
C THR A 5 -3.40 -0.03 -15.66
N GLU A 6 -4.36 -0.50 -14.88
CA GLU A 6 -4.34 -0.41 -13.43
C GLU A 6 -3.31 -1.42 -12.92
N PHE A 7 -2.66 -1.14 -11.80
CA PHE A 7 -1.66 -2.02 -11.22
C PHE A 7 -1.99 -2.30 -9.76
N CYS A 8 -1.51 -3.42 -9.25
CA CYS A 8 -1.51 -3.75 -7.84
C CYS A 8 -0.09 -4.17 -7.40
N LEU A 9 0.10 -4.31 -6.10
CA LEU A 9 1.28 -4.99 -5.57
C LEU A 9 0.84 -6.35 -5.04
N ILE A 10 1.59 -7.38 -5.38
CA ILE A 10 1.51 -8.69 -4.72
C ILE A 10 2.63 -8.73 -3.69
N VAL A 11 2.28 -8.98 -2.44
CA VAL A 11 3.22 -9.03 -1.33
C VAL A 11 3.11 -10.35 -0.59
N GLU A 12 4.26 -10.89 -0.19
CA GLU A 12 4.34 -12.10 0.62
C GLU A 12 4.87 -11.75 2.01
N GLY A 13 4.30 -12.38 3.03
CA GLY A 13 4.76 -12.21 4.39
C GLY A 13 4.17 -13.22 5.35
N ASN A 14 4.84 -13.40 6.49
CA ASN A 14 4.41 -14.33 7.54
C ASN A 14 3.27 -13.76 8.40
N TYR A 15 2.20 -13.30 7.76
CA TYR A 15 0.99 -12.75 8.40
C TYR A 15 -0.14 -13.77 8.34
N LEU A 16 -0.79 -14.02 9.48
CA LEU A 16 -1.85 -15.03 9.61
C LEU A 16 -3.24 -14.47 9.28
N SER A 17 -3.37 -13.15 9.13
CA SER A 17 -4.62 -12.49 8.80
C SER A 17 -4.45 -11.20 8.01
N ILE A 18 -5.53 -10.74 7.40
CA ILE A 18 -5.59 -9.47 6.66
C ILE A 18 -5.32 -8.30 7.62
N GLU A 19 -5.79 -8.36 8.86
CA GLU A 19 -5.55 -7.32 9.86
C GLU A 19 -4.07 -7.17 10.18
N GLU A 20 -3.33 -8.28 10.33
CA GLU A 20 -1.89 -8.25 10.57
C GLU A 20 -1.13 -7.66 9.38
N ALA A 21 -1.46 -8.09 8.16
CA ALA A 21 -0.86 -7.56 6.95
C ALA A 21 -1.21 -6.08 6.73
N ASN A 22 -2.43 -5.65 7.10
CA ASN A 22 -2.84 -4.26 7.05
C ASN A 22 -2.08 -3.40 8.08
N HIS A 23 -1.82 -3.92 9.27
CA HIS A 23 -0.93 -3.26 10.24
C HIS A 23 0.47 -3.09 9.67
N ALA A 24 1.03 -4.15 9.08
CA ALA A 24 2.33 -4.08 8.43
C ALA A 24 2.41 -3.06 7.28
N LEU A 25 1.31 -2.89 6.54
CA LEU A 25 1.19 -1.87 5.49
C LEU A 25 1.15 -0.45 6.07
N ILE A 26 0.35 -0.20 7.11
CA ILE A 26 0.08 1.18 7.59
C ILE A 26 1.12 1.70 8.57
N ASP A 27 1.69 0.83 9.41
CA ASP A 27 2.52 1.21 10.55
C ASP A 27 3.73 2.07 10.15
N PRO A 28 4.52 1.72 9.11
CA PRO A 28 5.68 2.53 8.73
C PRO A 28 5.34 3.97 8.33
N PHE A 29 4.19 4.16 7.68
CA PHE A 29 3.74 5.49 7.25
C PHE A 29 3.19 6.31 8.42
N ILE A 30 2.51 5.66 9.37
CA ILE A 30 2.03 6.31 10.59
C ILE A 30 3.22 6.71 11.46
N GLU A 31 4.23 5.85 11.59
CA GLU A 31 5.48 6.15 12.31
C GLU A 31 6.18 7.38 11.72
N GLU A 32 6.42 7.39 10.41
CA GLU A 32 7.02 8.53 9.71
C GLU A 32 6.20 9.82 9.91
N TYR A 33 4.87 9.74 9.80
CA TYR A 33 4.00 10.89 10.03
C TYR A 33 4.07 11.42 11.47
N VAL A 34 4.11 10.53 12.46
CA VAL A 34 4.23 10.89 13.88
C VAL A 34 5.60 11.51 14.17
N GLU A 35 6.67 11.02 13.55
CA GLU A 35 8.00 11.61 13.68
C GLU A 35 8.02 13.06 13.16
N GLU A 36 7.34 13.32 12.05
CA GLU A 36 7.28 14.66 11.44
C GLU A 36 6.30 15.63 12.15
N ASN A 37 5.15 15.13 12.61
CA ASN A 37 4.02 15.96 13.06
C ASN A 37 3.67 15.82 14.55
N GLY A 38 4.30 14.87 15.25
CA GLY A 38 4.21 14.64 16.69
C GLY A 38 2.98 13.88 17.19
N LYS A 39 1.94 13.67 16.37
CA LYS A 39 0.76 12.85 16.73
C LYS A 39 0.02 12.36 15.49
N PHE A 40 -0.68 11.24 15.64
CA PHE A 40 -1.57 10.68 14.63
C PHE A 40 -3.01 10.59 15.15
N ARG A 41 -3.99 10.79 14.25
CA ARG A 41 -5.42 10.53 14.46
C ARG A 41 -5.97 9.84 13.21
N ILE A 42 -7.07 9.11 13.34
CA ILE A 42 -7.66 8.33 12.22
C ILE A 42 -7.97 9.21 10.98
N HIS A 43 -8.41 10.46 11.14
CA HIS A 43 -8.64 11.34 9.98
C HIS A 43 -7.36 11.74 9.25
N ASN A 44 -6.17 11.46 9.80
CA ASN A 44 -4.89 11.74 9.14
C ASN A 44 -4.50 10.66 8.13
N PHE A 45 -5.24 9.54 8.03
CA PHE A 45 -5.00 8.55 6.97
C PHE A 45 -4.99 9.17 5.57
N ASP A 46 -5.93 10.08 5.31
CA ASP A 46 -6.06 10.77 4.02
C ASP A 46 -4.99 11.86 3.83
N ASP A 47 -4.37 12.32 4.92
CA ASP A 47 -3.30 13.33 4.90
C ASP A 47 -1.92 12.72 4.59
N ILE A 48 -1.75 11.42 4.85
CA ILE A 48 -0.48 10.71 4.65
C ILE A 48 -0.36 10.32 3.17
N GLN A 49 0.51 11.00 2.42
CA GLN A 49 0.80 10.67 1.02
C GLN A 49 1.76 9.49 0.93
N VAL A 50 1.27 8.34 0.48
CA VAL A 50 2.09 7.14 0.24
C VAL A 50 2.86 7.26 -1.07
N THR A 51 2.22 7.82 -2.09
CA THR A 51 2.88 8.26 -3.33
C THR A 51 2.11 9.45 -3.89
N SER A 52 2.62 10.06 -4.96
CA SER A 52 2.03 11.29 -5.51
C SER A 52 0.55 11.10 -5.88
N GLY A 53 -0.34 11.72 -5.10
CA GLY A 53 -1.78 11.69 -5.29
C GLY A 53 -2.44 10.35 -4.95
N ILE A 54 -1.84 9.57 -4.04
CA ILE A 54 -2.46 8.41 -3.37
C ILE A 54 -2.13 8.52 -1.89
N SER A 55 -3.16 8.64 -1.06
CA SER A 55 -3.04 8.66 0.39
C SER A 55 -3.03 7.24 0.96
N LEU A 56 -2.66 7.11 2.24
CA LEU A 56 -2.73 5.84 2.95
C LEU A 56 -4.18 5.36 3.09
N GLY A 57 -5.13 6.29 3.25
CA GLY A 57 -6.56 6.00 3.29
C GLY A 57 -7.11 5.41 1.98
N ASP A 58 -6.45 5.67 0.85
CA ASP A 58 -6.84 5.16 -0.46
C ASP A 58 -6.42 3.70 -0.69
N LEU A 59 -5.52 3.14 0.12
CA LEU A 59 -5.03 1.77 -0.04
C LEU A 59 -5.94 0.74 0.65
N GLU A 60 -6.10 -0.40 0.02
CA GLU A 60 -6.58 -1.65 0.61
C GLU A 60 -5.56 -2.76 0.49
N ILE A 61 -5.72 -3.75 1.36
CA ILE A 61 -4.99 -5.00 1.29
C ILE A 61 -5.99 -6.15 1.42
N GLU A 62 -5.88 -7.13 0.54
CA GLU A 62 -6.69 -8.35 0.54
C GLU A 62 -5.79 -9.58 0.54
N MET A 63 -6.19 -10.65 1.21
CA MET A 63 -5.48 -11.93 1.16
C MET A 63 -5.96 -12.72 -0.06
N ILE A 64 -5.05 -13.03 -0.98
CA ILE A 64 -5.35 -13.76 -2.22
C ILE A 64 -4.90 -15.22 -2.18
N ASP A 65 -3.92 -15.55 -1.33
CA ASP A 65 -3.49 -16.91 -0.99
C ASP A 65 -2.87 -16.92 0.43
N ASP A 66 -2.55 -18.09 0.96
CA ASP A 66 -1.93 -18.25 2.28
C ASP A 66 -0.57 -17.54 2.34
N GLY A 67 -0.50 -16.47 3.15
CA GLY A 67 0.70 -15.61 3.26
C GLY A 67 0.94 -14.69 2.05
N VAL A 68 -0.01 -14.60 1.11
CA VAL A 68 0.08 -13.76 -0.10
C VAL A 68 -1.07 -12.76 -0.14
N PHE A 69 -0.73 -11.49 -0.31
CA PHE A 69 -1.66 -10.38 -0.25
C PHE A 69 -1.57 -9.49 -1.48
N GLU A 70 -2.70 -8.94 -1.90
CA GLU A 70 -2.78 -7.90 -2.91
C GLU A 70 -2.97 -6.53 -2.23
N ILE A 71 -2.17 -5.53 -2.62
CA ILE A 71 -2.36 -4.13 -2.25
C ILE A 71 -2.82 -3.35 -3.48
N SER A 72 -3.97 -2.69 -3.37
CA SER A 72 -4.61 -1.94 -4.44
C SER A 72 -5.28 -0.66 -3.92
N CYS A 73 -5.96 0.09 -4.79
CA CYS A 73 -6.66 1.33 -4.43
C CYS A 73 -8.16 1.06 -4.20
N LYS A 74 -8.67 1.41 -3.01
CA LYS A 74 -10.08 1.29 -2.61
C LYS A 74 -11.07 2.04 -3.51
N SER A 75 -10.68 3.22 -3.97
CA SER A 75 -11.62 4.24 -4.46
C SER A 75 -11.33 4.71 -5.88
N SER A 76 -12.18 4.31 -6.83
CA SER A 76 -12.26 4.95 -8.15
C SER A 76 -12.62 6.44 -7.98
N PRO A 77 -11.94 7.38 -8.67
CA PRO A 77 -11.13 7.18 -9.88
C PRO A 77 -9.61 7.05 -9.62
N LEU A 78 -9.17 6.86 -8.37
CA LEU A 78 -7.75 6.72 -8.06
C LEU A 78 -7.28 5.32 -8.43
N ILE A 79 -6.23 5.27 -9.25
CA ILE A 79 -5.58 4.03 -9.65
C ILE A 79 -4.09 4.11 -9.33
N LEU A 80 -3.52 2.96 -9.01
CA LEU A 80 -2.07 2.77 -9.09
C LEU A 80 -1.72 2.63 -10.57
N THR A 81 -1.01 3.62 -11.10
CA THR A 81 -0.27 3.43 -12.35
C THR A 81 1.02 2.67 -12.03
N GLU A 82 1.63 2.03 -13.03
CA GLU A 82 2.93 1.34 -12.88
C GLU A 82 3.95 2.16 -12.05
N ARG A 83 4.13 3.45 -12.41
CA ARG A 83 5.05 4.35 -11.68
C ARG A 83 4.67 4.56 -10.22
N LYS A 84 3.37 4.59 -9.89
CA LYS A 84 2.89 4.74 -8.51
C LYS A 84 3.09 3.44 -7.73
N ALA A 85 2.75 2.30 -8.35
CA ALA A 85 2.95 0.98 -7.78
C ALA A 85 4.42 0.70 -7.47
N GLU A 86 5.33 0.98 -8.41
CA GLU A 86 6.77 0.82 -8.22
C GLU A 86 7.30 1.67 -7.06
N LYS A 87 6.85 2.92 -6.93
CA LYS A 87 7.24 3.78 -5.81
C LYS A 87 6.74 3.24 -4.46
N LEU A 88 5.50 2.76 -4.42
CA LEU A 88 4.94 2.13 -3.23
C LEU A 88 5.74 0.87 -2.87
N ALA A 89 6.06 0.03 -3.86
CA ALA A 89 6.86 -1.16 -3.67
C ALA A 89 8.26 -0.82 -3.14
N GLU A 90 8.93 0.20 -3.69
CA GLU A 90 10.21 0.67 -3.16
C GLU A 90 10.13 1.12 -1.70
N THR A 91 9.08 1.85 -1.31
CA THR A 91 8.90 2.29 0.07
C THR A 91 8.73 1.09 1.00
N LEU A 92 7.85 0.15 0.66
CA LEU A 92 7.62 -1.05 1.47
C LEU A 92 8.86 -1.94 1.56
N ARG A 93 9.63 -2.08 0.48
CA ARG A 93 10.92 -2.79 0.47
C ARG A 93 11.94 -2.15 1.42
N ARG A 94 11.98 -0.82 1.52
CA ARG A 94 12.89 -0.11 2.45
C ARG A 94 12.51 -0.34 3.91
N GLN A 95 11.22 -0.46 4.19
CA GLN A 95 10.70 -0.70 5.54
C GLN A 95 10.79 -2.19 5.94
N ALA A 96 11.09 -3.08 4.99
CA ALA A 96 11.25 -4.52 5.21
C ALA A 96 10.05 -5.18 5.90
N MET A 97 8.84 -4.70 5.60
CA MET A 97 7.59 -5.22 6.17
C MET A 97 7.10 -6.50 5.51
N PHE A 98 7.53 -6.76 4.27
CA PHE A 98 7.15 -7.95 3.51
C PHE A 98 8.40 -8.66 3.01
N ASP A 99 8.33 -9.99 2.93
CA ASP A 99 9.44 -10.83 2.49
C ASP A 99 9.67 -10.69 0.98
N GLU A 100 8.59 -10.64 0.20
CA GLU A 100 8.60 -10.41 -1.24
C GLU A 100 7.57 -9.37 -1.64
N ILE A 101 7.89 -8.54 -2.66
CA ILE A 101 7.02 -7.50 -3.19
C ILE A 101 7.17 -7.45 -4.71
N THR A 102 6.08 -7.67 -5.42
CA THR A 102 5.98 -7.68 -6.89
C THR A 102 4.91 -6.71 -7.36
N VAL A 103 5.11 -6.07 -8.51
CA VAL A 103 4.13 -5.16 -9.13
C VAL A 103 3.47 -5.89 -10.30
N GLU A 104 2.14 -5.96 -10.30
CA GLU A 104 1.37 -6.64 -11.34
C GLU A 104 0.32 -5.72 -11.97
N SER A 105 -0.06 -6.00 -13.21
CA SER A 105 -1.14 -5.28 -13.90
C SER A 105 -2.49 -5.92 -13.63
N LEU A 106 -3.46 -5.12 -13.21
CA LEU A 106 -4.88 -5.48 -13.15
C LEU A 106 -5.49 -5.35 -14.56
N GLU A 107 -5.99 -6.46 -15.11
CA GLU A 107 -6.58 -6.56 -16.46
C GLU A 107 -8.03 -6.08 -16.57
#